data_AF-A0A2V5U198-F1
#
_entry.id   AF-A0A2V5U198-F1
#
_cell.length_a   1.000
_cell.length_b   1.000
_cell.length_c   1.000
_cell.angle_alpha   90.00
_cell.angle_beta   90.00
_cell.angle_gamma   90.00
#
_symmetry.space_group_name_H-M   'P 1'
#
loop_
_entity.id
_entity.type
_entity.pdbx_description
1 polymer ?
#
loop_
_entity_poly.entity_id
_entity_poly.type
_entity_poly.pdbx_seq_one_letter_code
_entity_poly.pdbx_strand_id
1 'polypeptide(L)'
;ITLGMLGLSFRISNPSGQLAWIAVICLMGYVASFAISLGPIFWLLIAEIYPLKIRGLAEGTAATFNWGSNLIVSLTFLTLVEKLGASSTFLLYAVASVASWLFAYYFVPETRGRSLEQIEAFWRTRHDVRQTAR
;
A
#
# COMPACT_ATOMS: atom_id res chain seq x y z
N ILE A 1 4.42 -10.80 -4.70
CA ILE A 1 4.87 -11.97 -5.50
C ILE A 1 5.47 -11.51 -6.83
N THR A 2 4.73 -10.79 -7.67
CA THR A 2 5.19 -10.26 -8.97
C THR A 2 6.46 -9.40 -8.89
N LEU A 3 6.56 -8.49 -7.91
CA LEU A 3 7.78 -7.70 -7.68
C LEU A 3 9.00 -8.54 -7.25
N GLY A 4 8.77 -9.64 -6.52
CA GLY A 4 9.84 -10.56 -6.13
C GLY A 4 10.37 -11.35 -7.33
N MET A 5 9.46 -11.80 -8.21
CA MET A 5 9.83 -12.44 -9.48
C MET A 5 10.57 -11.47 -10.41
N LEU A 6 10.13 -10.21 -10.47
CA LEU A 6 10.82 -9.14 -11.20
C LEU A 6 12.23 -8.89 -10.65
N GLY A 7 12.37 -8.79 -9.33
CA GLY A 7 13.68 -8.65 -8.69
C GLY A 7 14.61 -9.82 -9.01
N LEU A 8 14.10 -11.05 -8.98
CA LEU A 8 14.87 -12.25 -9.30
C LEU A 8 15.25 -12.33 -10.79
N SER A 9 14.38 -11.91 -11.71
CA SER A 9 14.70 -11.89 -13.15
C SER A 9 15.87 -10.94 -13.45
N PHE A 10 15.96 -9.80 -12.76
CA PHE A 10 17.10 -8.89 -12.91
C PHE A 10 18.42 -9.41 -12.31
N ARG A 11 18.38 -10.48 -11.49
CA ARG A 11 19.59 -11.10 -10.93
C ARG A 11 20.22 -12.16 -11.84
N ILE A 12 19.44 -12.68 -12.79
CA ILE A 12 19.89 -13.67 -13.77
C ILE A 12 20.37 -12.88 -14.99
N SER A 13 21.54 -12.27 -14.86
CA SER A 13 22.11 -11.28 -15.78
C SER A 13 22.59 -11.90 -17.10
N ASN A 14 21.67 -12.33 -17.96
CA ASN A 14 21.91 -12.49 -19.40
C ASN A 14 20.74 -11.86 -20.15
N PRO A 15 20.92 -10.73 -20.86
CA PRO A 15 19.84 -10.03 -21.54
C PRO A 15 19.44 -10.80 -22.80
N SER A 16 18.76 -11.93 -22.63
CA SER A 16 17.97 -12.55 -23.68
C SER A 16 16.61 -11.83 -23.73
N GLY A 17 16.05 -11.63 -24.93
CA GLY A 17 14.77 -10.95 -25.10
C GLY A 17 13.62 -11.55 -24.28
N GLN A 18 13.72 -12.83 -23.90
CA GLN A 18 12.75 -13.51 -23.04
C GLN A 18 12.71 -12.97 -21.60
N LEU A 19 13.85 -12.62 -20.99
CA LEU A 19 13.86 -12.08 -19.62
C LEU A 19 13.24 -10.68 -19.55
N ALA A 20 13.42 -9.86 -20.60
CA ALA A 20 12.79 -8.55 -20.69
C ALA A 20 11.26 -8.65 -20.72
N TRP A 21 10.71 -9.61 -21.48
CA TRP A 21 9.27 -9.86 -21.51
C TRP A 21 8.72 -10.35 -20.17
N ILE A 22 9.46 -11.22 -19.47
CA ILE A 22 9.09 -11.67 -18.12
C ILE A 22 9.02 -10.47 -17.16
N ALA A 23 10.01 -9.58 -17.22
CA ALA A 23 10.03 -8.38 -16.40
C ALA A 23 8.81 -7.47 -16.66
N VAL A 24 8.47 -7.24 -17.92
CA VAL A 24 7.28 -6.46 -18.31
C VAL A 24 6.00 -7.12 -17.81
N ILE A 25 5.83 -8.44 -17.99
CA ILE A 25 4.63 -9.17 -17.55
C ILE A 25 4.49 -9.10 -16.02
N CYS A 26 5.60 -9.28 -15.28
CA CYS A 26 5.58 -9.15 -13.82
C CYS A 26 5.20 -7.73 -13.37
N LEU A 27 5.74 -6.70 -14.04
CA LEU A 27 5.39 -5.31 -13.73
C LEU A 27 3.92 -5.03 -14.05
N MET A 28 3.41 -5.47 -15.20
CA MET A 28 2.00 -5.30 -15.57
C MET A 28 1.08 -6.05 -14.61
N GLY A 29 1.43 -7.27 -14.21
CA GLY A 29 0.68 -8.03 -13.21
C GLY A 29 0.65 -7.33 -11.85
N TYR A 30 1.75 -6.70 -11.43
CA TYR A 30 1.77 -5.85 -10.24
C TYR A 30 0.81 -4.65 -10.37
N VAL A 31 0.88 -3.91 -11.48
CA VAL A 31 0.02 -2.73 -11.72
C VAL A 31 -1.46 -3.13 -11.77
N ALA A 32 -1.80 -4.21 -12.47
CA ALA A 32 -3.18 -4.70 -12.54
C ALA A 32 -3.71 -5.12 -11.16
N SER A 33 -2.89 -5.83 -10.36
CA SER A 33 -3.26 -6.21 -9.00
C SER A 33 -3.50 -4.98 -8.12
N PHE A 34 -2.64 -3.97 -8.22
CA PHE A 34 -2.79 -2.71 -7.49
C PHE A 34 -4.06 -1.95 -7.88
N ALA A 35 -4.37 -1.90 -9.19
CA ALA A 35 -5.53 -1.21 -9.71
C ALA A 35 -6.87 -1.83 -9.26
N ILE A 36 -6.93 -3.15 -9.06
CA ILE A 36 -8.15 -3.85 -8.61
C ILE A 36 -8.28 -3.83 -7.08
N SER A 37 -7.16 -3.78 -6.34
CA SER A 37 -7.15 -3.90 -4.89
C SER A 37 -6.88 -2.55 -4.20
N LEU A 38 -5.62 -2.30 -3.85
CA LEU A 38 -5.20 -1.20 -2.99
C LEU A 38 -5.55 0.17 -3.57
N GLY A 39 -5.58 0.35 -4.89
CA GLY A 39 -5.96 1.62 -5.50
C GLY A 39 -7.35 2.09 -5.05
N PRO A 40 -8.44 1.46 -5.51
CA PRO A 40 -9.79 1.89 -5.18
C PRO A 40 -10.18 1.62 -3.72
N ILE A 41 -9.74 0.48 -3.14
CA ILE A 41 -10.13 0.09 -1.78
C ILE A 41 -9.56 1.06 -0.75
N PHE A 42 -8.32 1.55 -0.93
CA PHE A 42 -7.73 2.50 0.00
C PHE A 42 -8.54 3.80 0.06
N TRP A 43 -8.89 4.37 -1.09
CA TRP A 43 -9.66 5.62 -1.16
C TRP A 43 -11.08 5.46 -0.61
N LEU A 44 -11.70 4.31 -0.83
CA LEU A 44 -12.98 3.96 -0.20
C LEU A 44 -12.86 3.86 1.32
N LEU A 45 -11.84 3.13 1.80
CA LEU A 45 -11.68 2.85 3.21
C LEU A 45 -11.43 4.11 4.04
N ILE A 46 -10.61 5.04 3.53
CA ILE A 46 -10.40 6.31 4.24
C ILE A 46 -11.71 7.13 4.34
N ALA A 47 -12.63 7.00 3.38
CA ALA A 47 -13.91 7.68 3.44
C ALA A 47 -14.90 7.02 4.42
N GLU A 48 -14.80 5.71 4.61
CA GLU A 48 -15.69 4.93 5.48
C GLU A 48 -15.23 4.88 6.94
N ILE A 49 -13.92 4.85 7.18
CA ILE A 49 -13.35 4.56 8.51
C ILE A 49 -13.50 5.73 9.48
N TYR A 50 -13.54 6.97 8.99
CA TYR A 50 -13.56 8.17 9.82
C TYR A 50 -14.99 8.66 10.13
N PRO A 51 -15.25 9.10 11.37
CA PRO A 51 -16.53 9.68 11.74
C PRO A 51 -16.78 11.00 11.00
N LEU A 52 -18.05 11.28 10.73
CA LEU A 52 -18.49 12.37 9.84
C LEU A 52 -17.89 13.73 10.21
N LYS A 53 -17.71 14.01 11.50
CA LYS A 53 -17.24 15.31 12.01
C LYS A 53 -15.81 15.67 11.59
N ILE A 54 -14.94 14.69 11.40
CA ILE A 54 -13.51 14.92 11.09
C ILE A 54 -13.09 14.34 9.74
N ARG A 55 -14.04 13.72 9.00
CA ARG A 55 -13.76 12.98 7.77
C ARG A 55 -12.94 13.79 6.78
N GLY A 56 -13.36 15.01 6.45
CA GLY A 56 -12.65 15.85 5.47
C GLY A 56 -11.21 16.18 5.88
N LEU A 57 -10.97 16.45 7.17
CA LEU A 57 -9.61 16.71 7.68
C LEU A 57 -8.74 15.44 7.65
N ALA A 58 -9.34 14.30 8.02
CA ALA A 58 -8.65 13.01 8.04
C ALA A 58 -8.30 12.52 6.63
N GLU A 59 -9.24 12.63 5.68
CA GLU A 59 -9.02 12.36 4.26
C GLU A 59 -7.94 13.26 3.66
N GLY A 60 -8.01 14.58 3.93
CA GLY A 60 -7.01 15.53 3.45
C GLY A 60 -5.61 15.21 3.97
N THR A 61 -5.50 14.92 5.28
CA THR A 61 -4.22 14.52 5.90
C THR A 61 -3.69 13.22 5.30
N ALA A 62 -4.54 12.20 5.14
CA ALA A 62 -4.16 10.93 4.53
C ALA A 62 -3.67 11.13 3.09
N ALA A 63 -4.35 11.98 2.31
CA ALA A 63 -3.94 12.33 0.96
C ALA A 63 -2.57 13.03 0.94
N THR A 64 -2.33 13.99 1.84
CA THR A 64 -1.02 14.66 1.94
C THR A 64 0.12 13.67 2.20
N PHE A 65 -0.06 12.73 3.14
CA PHE A 65 0.94 11.68 3.38
C PHE A 65 1.11 10.74 2.18
N ASN A 66 0.02 10.41 1.47
CA ASN A 66 0.06 9.59 0.27
C ASN A 66 0.89 10.27 -0.84
N TRP A 67 0.55 11.50 -1.20
CA TRP A 67 1.25 12.26 -2.23
C TRP A 67 2.69 12.60 -1.82
N GLY A 68 2.93 12.91 -0.54
CA GLY A 68 4.28 13.12 -0.02
C GLY A 68 5.14 11.86 -0.13
N SER A 69 4.59 10.69 0.22
CA SER A 69 5.30 9.41 0.07
C SER A 69 5.56 9.08 -1.41
N ASN A 70 4.59 9.35 -2.29
CA ASN A 70 4.74 9.18 -3.72
C ASN A 70 5.89 10.04 -4.28
N LEU A 71 5.99 11.31 -3.84
CA LEU A 71 7.08 12.20 -4.21
C LEU A 71 8.44 11.63 -3.76
N ILE A 72 8.55 11.17 -2.51
CA ILE A 72 9.78 10.57 -1.99
C ILE A 72 10.19 9.36 -2.82
N VAL A 73 9.26 8.44 -3.10
CA VAL A 73 9.55 7.26 -3.93
C VAL A 73 10.00 7.69 -5.33
N SER A 74 9.31 8.64 -5.95
CA SER A 74 9.65 9.11 -7.30
C SER A 74 11.06 9.73 -7.37
N LEU A 75 11.44 10.52 -6.36
CA LEU A 75 12.76 11.14 -6.29
C LEU A 75 13.88 10.13 -5.98
N THR A 76 13.59 9.11 -5.16
CA THR A 76 14.60 8.15 -4.70
C THR A 76 14.74 6.93 -5.61
N PHE A 77 13.72 6.61 -6.42
CA PHE A 77 13.68 5.39 -7.22
C PHE A 77 14.91 5.22 -8.11
N LEU A 78 15.23 6.23 -8.94
CA LEU A 78 16.35 6.15 -9.86
C LEU A 78 17.68 6.02 -9.11
N THR A 79 17.88 6.80 -8.05
CA THR A 79 19.07 6.71 -7.19
C THR A 79 19.23 5.33 -6.55
N LEU A 80 18.12 4.70 -6.12
CA LEU A 80 18.15 3.35 -5.57
C LEU A 80 18.53 2.34 -6.66
N VAL A 81 17.96 2.45 -7.86
CA VAL A 81 18.30 1.55 -8.98
C VAL A 81 19.77 1.70 -9.38
N GLU A 82 20.30 2.91 -9.43
CA GLU A 82 21.71 3.18 -9.77
C GLU A 82 22.68 2.64 -8.72
N LYS A 83 22.37 2.82 -7.42
CA LYS A 83 23.29 2.43 -6.34
C LYS A 83 23.17 0.98 -5.88
N LEU A 84 21.95 0.43 -5.82
CA LEU A 84 21.68 -0.91 -5.29
C LEU A 84 21.41 -1.95 -6.40
N GLY A 85 21.18 -1.48 -7.63
CA GLY A 85 20.75 -2.31 -8.76
C GLY A 85 19.26 -2.58 -8.76
N ALA A 86 18.66 -2.66 -9.96
CA ALA A 86 17.23 -2.87 -10.16
C ALA A 86 16.68 -4.08 -9.38
N SER A 87 17.42 -5.20 -9.33
CA SER A 87 17.01 -6.40 -8.60
C SER A 87 16.77 -6.13 -7.11
N SER A 88 17.74 -5.52 -6.44
CA SER A 88 17.69 -5.20 -5.01
C SER A 88 16.58 -4.19 -4.71
N THR A 89 16.41 -3.19 -5.58
CA THR A 89 15.35 -2.18 -5.46
C THR A 89 13.95 -2.79 -5.55
N PHE A 90 13.70 -3.67 -6.53
CA PHE A 90 12.40 -4.33 -6.66
C PHE A 90 12.13 -5.33 -5.52
N LEU A 91 13.16 -6.01 -5.00
CA LEU A 91 13.04 -6.85 -3.81
C LEU A 91 12.70 -6.02 -2.56
N LEU A 92 13.31 -4.86 -2.39
CA LEU A 92 12.99 -3.93 -1.30
C LEU A 92 11.51 -3.51 -1.36
N TYR A 93 11.00 -3.14 -2.53
CA TYR A 93 9.58 -2.83 -2.69
C TYR A 93 8.67 -4.05 -2.50
N ALA A 94 9.12 -5.26 -2.85
CA ALA A 94 8.37 -6.49 -2.59
C ALA A 94 8.21 -6.74 -1.08
N VAL A 95 9.29 -6.57 -0.30
CA VAL A 95 9.25 -6.68 1.17
C VAL A 95 8.36 -5.60 1.78
N ALA A 96 8.51 -4.34 1.34
CA ALA A 96 7.65 -3.25 1.78
C ALA A 96 6.17 -3.52 1.50
N SER A 97 5.85 -4.10 0.33
CA SER A 97 4.48 -4.47 -0.02
C SER A 97 3.89 -5.53 0.91
N VAL A 98 4.68 -6.55 1.28
CA VAL A 98 4.24 -7.59 2.24
C VAL A 98 4.05 -6.99 3.63
N ALA A 99 4.96 -6.11 4.07
CA ALA A 99 4.83 -5.43 5.36
C ALA A 99 3.56 -4.56 5.40
N SER A 100 3.26 -3.81 4.34
CA SER A 100 2.03 -3.02 4.22
C SER A 100 0.78 -3.88 4.23
N TRP A 101 0.81 -5.05 3.56
CA TRP A 101 -0.32 -5.99 3.60
C TRP A 101 -0.55 -6.56 5.01
N LEU A 102 0.52 -6.94 5.72
CA LEU A 102 0.41 -7.39 7.12
C LEU A 102 -0.13 -6.29 8.02
N PHE A 103 0.35 -5.06 7.87
CA PHE A 103 -0.17 -3.91 8.60
C PHE A 103 -1.68 -3.73 8.34
N ALA A 104 -2.10 -3.76 7.07
CA ALA A 104 -3.51 -3.66 6.74
C ALA A 104 -4.33 -4.80 7.39
N TYR A 105 -3.85 -6.03 7.29
CA TYR A 105 -4.55 -7.20 7.83
C TYR A 105 -4.78 -7.13 9.34
N TYR A 106 -3.81 -6.65 10.13
CA TYR A 106 -3.93 -6.61 11.60
C TYR A 106 -4.55 -5.32 12.15
N PHE A 107 -4.34 -4.18 11.49
CA PHE A 107 -4.69 -2.87 12.06
C PHE A 107 -5.89 -2.21 11.40
N VAL A 108 -6.26 -2.59 10.17
CA VAL A 108 -7.36 -1.97 9.45
C VAL A 108 -8.66 -2.75 9.73
N PRO A 109 -9.68 -2.11 10.32
CA PRO A 109 -10.97 -2.76 10.55
C PRO A 109 -11.73 -2.95 9.23
N GLU A 110 -12.46 -4.06 9.13
CA GLU A 110 -13.37 -4.32 8.01
C GLU A 110 -14.57 -3.36 8.07
N THR A 111 -14.77 -2.60 6.99
CA THR A 111 -15.87 -1.63 6.84
C THR A 111 -17.02 -2.17 5.98
N ARG A 112 -16.82 -3.29 5.28
CA ARG A 112 -17.81 -3.85 4.36
C ARG A 112 -19.13 -4.18 5.05
N GLY A 113 -20.22 -3.63 4.50
CA GLY A 113 -21.58 -3.91 4.95
C GLY A 113 -21.95 -3.28 6.29
N ARG A 114 -21.14 -2.33 6.79
CA ARG A 114 -21.44 -1.56 8.00
C ARG A 114 -21.93 -0.17 7.63
N SER A 115 -22.91 0.33 8.37
CA SER A 115 -23.32 1.74 8.24
C SER A 115 -22.26 2.64 8.88
N LEU A 116 -22.21 3.91 8.44
CA LEU A 116 -21.28 4.90 9.01
C LEU A 116 -21.50 5.09 10.51
N GLU A 117 -22.75 4.97 10.98
CA GLU A 117 -23.13 5.05 12.39
C GLU A 117 -22.57 3.87 13.19
N GLN A 118 -22.56 2.66 12.62
CA GLN A 118 -21.97 1.47 13.25
C GLN A 118 -20.45 1.63 13.38
N ILE A 119 -19.79 2.22 12.38
CA ILE A 119 -18.35 2.52 12.44
C ILE A 119 -18.07 3.59 13.49
N GLU A 120 -18.88 4.65 13.58
CA GLU A 120 -18.74 5.66 14.63
C GLU A 120 -18.96 5.07 16.04
N ALA A 121 -19.96 4.20 16.21
CA ALA A 121 -20.20 3.49 17.46
C ALA A 121 -19.02 2.61 17.85
N PHE A 122 -18.43 1.86 16.90
CA PHE A 122 -17.23 1.06 17.13
C PHE A 122 -16.06 1.90 17.70
N TRP A 123 -15.84 3.09 17.15
CA TRP A 123 -14.80 4.00 17.67
C TRP A 123 -15.14 4.54 19.06
N ARG A 124 -16.39 4.93 19.31
CA ARG A 124 -16.84 5.40 20.63
C ARG A 124 -16.66 4.33 21.71
N THR A 125 -17.12 3.11 21.49
CA THR A 125 -16.98 2.00 22.45
C THR A 125 -15.51 1.69 22.73
N ARG A 126 -14.63 1.77 21.72
CA ARG A 126 -13.18 1.55 21.89
C ARG A 126 -12.52 2.66 22.72
N HIS A 127 -13.02 3.90 22.64
CA HIS A 127 -12.57 5.00 23.47
C HIS A 127 -12.96 4.81 24.94
N ASP A 128 -14.20 4.39 25.23
CA ASP A 128 -14.69 4.18 26.59
C ASP A 128 -13.92 3.06 27.31
N VAL A 129 -13.71 1.92 26.66
CA VAL A 129 -12.94 0.79 27.24
C VAL A 129 -11.51 1.20 27.59
N ARG A 130 -10.87 2.06 26.77
CA ARG A 130 -9.52 2.58 27.03
C ARG A 130 -9.49 3.62 28.15
N GLN A 131 -10.59 4.35 28.38
CA GLN A 131 -10.70 5.30 29.49
C GLN A 131 -10.97 4.59 30.82
N THR A 132 -11.80 3.55 30.84
CA THR A 132 -12.05 2.76 32.05
C THR A 132 -10.84 1.92 32.48
N ALA A 133 -9.94 1.58 31.55
CA ALA A 133 -8.72 0.83 31.82
C ALA A 133 -7.53 1.70 32.28
N ARG A 134 -7.71 3.01 32.44
CA ARG A 134 -6.72 3.97 32.98
C ARG A 134 -7.18 4.49 34.33
#